data_AF-A0A0G4MVD8-F1
#
_entry.id   AF-A0A0G4MVD8-F1
#
_cell.length_a   1.000
_cell.length_b   1.000
_cell.length_c   1.000
_cell.angle_alpha   90.00
_cell.angle_beta   90.00
_cell.angle_gamma   90.00
#
_symmetry.space_group_name_H-M   'P 1'
#
loop_
_entity.id
_entity.type
_entity.pdbx_description
1 polymer ?
#
loop_
_entity_poly.entity_id
_entity_poly.type
_entity_poly.pdbx_seq_one_letter_code
_entity_poly.pdbx_strand_id
1 'polypeptide(L)'
;MRTALTCSSESVGANTSALGKFLSSVPQSTVSLPATQPTSFARDAKSFYPLPYQVYYGSLALPTTSYTSAEGAPLQVLAQLLTHKHLHHEIREKGGAYGGGAYSRALDGLFGFYSYRDPNPQNTLSIMRGAGQWAVDKSWADRDLEEAKLSIFQSVDAPRSVNEEGMGRFLSGITDEMKQTRREQLLDVTKEQVRAVAQKYLVDGLKKEEERVAFLGEKRAWSISFEHELDVGDWLYFEDMGAYTKCSATKFNGFSDDHD
;
A
#
# COMPACT_ATOMS: atom_id res chain seq x y z
N MET A 1 12.74 -23.75 -10.82
CA MET A 1 12.17 -22.58 -11.55
C MET A 1 10.65 -22.72 -11.58
N ARG A 2 9.90 -21.64 -11.36
CA ARG A 2 8.44 -21.59 -11.57
C ARG A 2 8.18 -20.83 -12.87
N THR A 3 7.29 -21.32 -13.73
CA THR A 3 6.96 -20.69 -15.02
C THR A 3 5.46 -20.52 -15.16
N ALA A 4 5.05 -19.43 -15.81
CA ALA A 4 3.67 -19.20 -16.24
C ALA A 4 3.70 -18.78 -17.71
N LEU A 5 2.77 -19.31 -18.49
CA LEU A 5 2.64 -19.04 -19.91
C LEU A 5 1.18 -18.72 -20.19
N THR A 6 0.92 -17.53 -20.73
CA THR A 6 -0.40 -17.16 -21.25
C THR A 6 -0.32 -17.14 -22.77
N CYS A 7 -1.10 -17.99 -23.44
CA CYS A 7 -1.14 -18.11 -24.89
C CYS A 7 -2.49 -18.63 -25.38
N SER A 8 -2.76 -18.52 -26.68
CA SER A 8 -3.95 -19.11 -27.29
C SER A 8 -3.91 -20.64 -27.22
N SER A 9 -5.09 -21.27 -27.24
CA SER A 9 -5.25 -22.73 -27.21
C SER A 9 -4.44 -23.46 -28.30
N GLU A 10 -4.35 -22.87 -29.49
CA GLU A 10 -3.60 -23.40 -30.63
C GLU A 10 -2.08 -23.43 -30.39
N SER A 11 -1.56 -22.51 -29.59
CA SER A 11 -0.12 -22.36 -29.32
C SER A 11 0.37 -23.23 -28.15
N VAL A 12 -0.55 -23.85 -27.39
CA VAL A 12 -0.21 -24.61 -26.16
C VAL A 12 0.79 -25.73 -26.44
N GLY A 13 0.59 -26.51 -27.50
CA GLY A 13 1.47 -27.63 -27.84
C GLY A 13 2.89 -27.19 -28.19
N ALA A 14 3.03 -26.17 -29.04
CA ALA A 14 4.32 -25.61 -29.44
C ALA A 14 5.06 -24.99 -28.26
N ASN A 15 4.36 -24.18 -27.45
CA ASN A 15 4.93 -23.50 -26.29
C ASN A 15 5.35 -24.47 -25.19
N THR A 16 4.55 -25.51 -24.91
CA THR A 16 4.89 -26.55 -23.94
C THR A 16 6.14 -27.31 -24.37
N SER A 17 6.24 -27.64 -25.66
CA SER A 17 7.42 -28.31 -26.22
C SER A 17 8.68 -27.44 -26.13
N ALA A 18 8.58 -26.15 -26.47
CA ALA A 18 9.68 -25.20 -26.36
C ALA A 18 10.11 -24.99 -24.89
N LEU A 19 9.15 -24.83 -23.98
CA LEU A 19 9.41 -24.72 -22.55
C LEU A 19 10.08 -25.98 -22.01
N GLY A 20 9.63 -27.17 -22.41
CA GLY A 20 10.26 -28.43 -22.00
C GLY A 20 11.72 -28.54 -22.44
N LYS A 21 12.03 -28.14 -23.69
CA LYS A 21 13.42 -28.07 -24.19
C LYS A 21 14.25 -27.08 -23.39
N PHE A 22 13.70 -25.90 -23.11
CA PHE A 22 14.37 -24.89 -22.29
C PHE A 22 14.65 -25.41 -20.87
N LEU A 23 13.65 -25.95 -20.18
CA LEU A 23 13.82 -26.47 -18.81
C LEU A 23 14.85 -27.62 -18.74
N SER A 24 14.92 -28.48 -19.76
CA SER A 24 15.95 -29.53 -19.85
C SER A 24 17.36 -28.99 -20.09
N SER A 25 17.49 -27.79 -20.66
CA SER A 25 18.80 -27.12 -20.86
C SER A 25 19.32 -26.41 -19.62
N VAL A 26 18.45 -26.15 -18.63
CA VAL A 26 18.84 -25.47 -17.39
C VAL A 26 19.54 -26.48 -16.47
N PRO A 27 20.71 -26.12 -15.88
CA PRO A 27 21.40 -26.98 -14.92
C PRO A 27 20.47 -27.39 -13.77
N GLN A 28 20.33 -28.69 -13.54
CA GLN A 28 19.51 -29.25 -12.45
C GLN A 28 20.23 -29.28 -11.10
N SER A 29 21.32 -28.52 -10.95
CA SER A 29 22.08 -28.44 -9.71
C SER A 29 21.16 -27.99 -8.59
N THR A 30 21.00 -28.81 -7.56
CA THR A 30 20.27 -28.45 -6.35
C THR A 30 21.14 -27.45 -5.59
N VAL A 31 20.94 -26.16 -5.86
CA VAL A 31 21.55 -25.11 -5.06
C VAL A 31 20.82 -25.10 -3.72
N SER A 32 21.48 -25.61 -2.68
CA SER A 32 21.02 -25.41 -1.31
C SER A 32 21.22 -23.94 -0.96
N LEU A 33 20.19 -23.13 -1.22
CA LEU A 33 20.15 -21.78 -0.69
C LEU A 33 20.00 -21.91 0.83
N PRO A 34 20.85 -21.25 1.63
CA PRO A 34 20.61 -21.17 3.06
C PRO A 34 19.20 -20.62 3.28
N ALA A 35 18.46 -21.22 4.22
CA ALA A 35 17.16 -20.71 4.60
C ALA A 35 17.31 -19.21 4.90
N THR A 36 16.50 -18.38 4.23
CA THR A 36 16.48 -16.94 4.51
C THR A 36 16.14 -16.79 5.98
N GLN A 37 17.15 -16.45 6.78
CA GLN A 37 16.93 -16.06 8.17
C GLN A 37 16.00 -14.85 8.12
N PRO A 38 14.89 -14.84 8.87
CA PRO A 38 14.04 -13.65 8.94
C PRO A 38 14.93 -12.50 9.44
N THR A 39 15.21 -11.55 8.56
CA THR A 39 15.96 -10.35 8.91
C THR A 39 15.05 -9.51 9.82
N SER A 40 15.40 -9.47 11.10
CA SER A 40 14.80 -8.54 12.05
C SER A 40 15.43 -7.17 11.80
N PHE A 41 14.76 -6.34 11.00
CA PHE A 41 15.09 -4.93 10.94
C PHE A 41 14.69 -4.25 12.25
N ALA A 42 15.45 -3.24 12.67
CA ALA A 42 14.97 -2.30 13.67
C ALA A 42 13.60 -1.80 13.19
N ARG A 43 12.56 -1.98 14.01
CA ARG A 43 11.21 -1.56 13.67
C ARG A 43 11.14 -0.07 13.94
N ASP A 44 11.65 0.73 13.01
CA ASP A 44 11.51 2.18 13.10
C ASP A 44 10.02 2.47 12.99
N ALA A 45 9.41 2.79 14.14
CA ALA A 45 7.98 3.07 14.20
C ALA A 45 7.66 4.35 13.42
N LYS A 46 8.64 5.25 13.28
CA LYS A 46 8.49 6.57 12.69
C LYS A 46 9.74 6.90 11.89
N SER A 47 9.55 7.21 10.61
CA SER A 47 10.60 7.58 9.67
C SER A 47 10.33 8.96 9.02
N PHE A 48 11.34 9.81 8.87
CA PHE A 48 11.37 11.09 8.20
C PHE A 48 12.66 11.17 7.36
N TYR A 49 12.51 11.39 6.07
CA TYR A 49 13.63 11.54 5.14
C TYR A 49 13.72 13.00 4.70
N PRO A 50 14.76 13.73 5.14
CA PRO A 50 14.95 15.12 4.76
C PRO A 50 15.35 15.18 3.28
N LEU A 51 14.46 15.73 2.45
CA LEU A 51 14.68 15.94 1.03
C LEU A 51 14.37 17.40 0.68
N PRO A 52 15.07 18.01 -0.30
CA PRO A 52 14.90 19.41 -0.66
C PRO A 52 13.62 19.64 -1.47
N TYR A 53 12.46 19.30 -0.92
CA TYR A 53 11.14 19.42 -1.54
C TYR A 53 10.32 20.53 -0.90
N GLN A 54 9.55 21.26 -1.70
CA GLN A 54 8.61 22.28 -1.22
C GLN A 54 7.32 21.68 -0.64
N VAL A 55 7.11 20.37 -0.81
CA VAL A 55 5.94 19.61 -0.38
C VAL A 55 6.36 18.30 0.25
N TYR A 56 5.48 17.73 1.05
CA TYR A 56 5.72 16.49 1.78
C TYR A 56 4.97 15.31 1.14
N TYR A 57 5.49 14.12 1.41
CA TYR A 57 4.83 12.85 1.11
C TYR A 57 4.77 12.06 2.40
N GLY A 58 3.57 11.76 2.87
CA GLY A 58 3.35 11.12 4.16
C GLY A 58 2.65 9.79 4.01
N SER A 59 2.99 8.85 4.90
CA SER A 59 2.25 7.61 5.08
C SER A 59 2.14 7.25 6.56
N LEU A 60 1.02 6.61 6.89
CA LEU A 60 0.80 5.92 8.16
C LEU A 60 0.20 4.57 7.83
N ALA A 61 0.75 3.48 8.36
CA ALA A 61 0.24 2.13 8.16
C ALA A 61 0.08 1.39 9.48
N LEU A 62 -0.92 0.51 9.53
CA LEU A 62 -1.23 -0.35 10.65
C LEU A 62 -1.32 -1.81 10.18
N PRO A 63 -0.79 -2.77 10.95
CA PRO A 63 -0.99 -4.18 10.68
C PRO A 63 -2.47 -4.53 10.84
N THR A 64 -2.96 -5.41 9.96
CA THR A 64 -4.35 -5.86 9.95
C THR A 64 -4.42 -7.38 9.80
N THR A 65 -5.15 -7.86 8.79
CA THR A 65 -5.53 -9.25 8.64
C THR A 65 -5.14 -9.77 7.25
N SER A 66 -5.13 -11.09 7.10
CA SER A 66 -4.75 -11.75 5.85
C SER A 66 -5.83 -11.58 4.76
N TYR A 67 -5.45 -11.90 3.52
CA TYR A 67 -6.34 -11.86 2.36
C TYR A 67 -7.63 -12.68 2.53
N THR A 68 -7.53 -13.85 3.17
CA THR A 68 -8.64 -14.81 3.36
C THR A 68 -9.55 -14.50 4.54
N SER A 69 -9.18 -13.54 5.38
CA SER A 69 -10.01 -13.15 6.52
C SER A 69 -11.28 -12.42 6.06
N ALA A 70 -12.40 -12.78 6.66
CA ALA A 70 -13.69 -12.12 6.43
C ALA A 70 -13.67 -10.62 6.81
N GLU A 71 -12.78 -10.22 7.74
CA GLU A 71 -12.61 -8.82 8.13
C GLU A 71 -11.91 -7.97 7.04
N GLY A 72 -11.29 -8.63 6.05
CA GLY A 72 -10.59 -7.96 4.96
C GLY A 72 -11.51 -7.20 4.01
N ALA A 73 -12.75 -7.65 3.80
CA ALA A 73 -13.73 -6.96 2.96
C ALA A 73 -14.26 -5.67 3.62
N PRO A 74 -14.70 -5.67 4.89
CA PRO A 74 -15.02 -4.45 5.64
C PRO A 74 -13.87 -3.44 5.69
N LEU A 75 -12.61 -3.89 5.84
CA LEU A 75 -11.44 -2.99 5.79
C LEU A 75 -11.29 -2.30 4.42
N GLN A 76 -11.53 -3.02 3.33
CA GLN A 76 -11.46 -2.44 1.99
C GLN A 76 -12.57 -1.41 1.75
N VAL A 77 -13.79 -1.68 2.25
CA VAL A 77 -14.91 -0.73 2.24
C VAL A 77 -14.62 0.49 3.11
N LEU A 78 -14.08 0.29 4.32
CA LEU A 78 -13.66 1.36 5.22
C LEU A 78 -12.65 2.30 4.55
N ALA A 79 -11.68 1.78 3.81
CA ALA A 79 -10.69 2.60 3.10
C ALA A 79 -11.35 3.54 2.07
N GLN A 80 -12.32 3.06 1.30
CA GLN A 80 -13.06 3.92 0.36
C GLN A 80 -13.92 4.95 1.08
N LEU A 81 -14.63 4.54 2.13
CA LEU A 81 -15.45 5.45 2.93
C LEU A 81 -14.61 6.58 3.55
N LEU A 82 -13.48 6.25 4.16
CA LEU A 82 -12.55 7.23 4.74
C LEU A 82 -12.01 8.18 3.66
N THR A 83 -11.60 7.65 2.51
CA THR A 83 -11.05 8.46 1.42
C THR A 83 -12.04 9.52 0.95
N HIS A 84 -13.27 9.11 0.61
CA HIS A 84 -14.24 10.01 -0.02
C HIS A 84 -15.03 10.87 0.97
N LYS A 85 -15.27 10.39 2.19
CA LYS A 85 -16.14 11.09 3.17
C LYS A 85 -15.35 11.87 4.22
N HIS A 86 -14.02 11.72 4.29
CA HIS A 86 -13.19 12.42 5.28
C HIS A 86 -11.86 12.93 4.70
N LEU A 87 -11.00 12.03 4.24
CA LEU A 87 -9.59 12.34 3.98
C LEU A 87 -9.41 13.27 2.77
N HIS A 88 -10.17 13.09 1.69
CA HIS A 88 -10.14 14.03 0.56
C HIS A 88 -10.52 15.45 0.99
N HIS A 89 -11.57 15.60 1.79
CA HIS A 89 -12.02 16.91 2.25
C HIS A 89 -10.99 17.57 3.18
N GLU A 90 -10.49 16.84 4.18
CA GLU A 90 -9.58 17.41 5.18
C GLU A 90 -8.15 17.62 4.64
N ILE A 91 -7.58 16.63 3.94
CA ILE A 91 -6.17 16.67 3.50
C ILE A 91 -6.02 17.46 2.19
N ARG A 92 -6.93 17.28 1.24
CA ARG A 92 -6.84 17.91 -0.09
C ARG A 92 -7.59 19.23 -0.18
N GLU A 93 -8.89 19.25 0.11
CA GLU A 93 -9.70 20.46 -0.11
C GLU A 93 -9.39 21.56 0.90
N LYS A 94 -9.31 21.22 2.19
CA LYS A 94 -8.92 22.17 3.26
C LYS A 94 -7.41 22.29 3.42
N GLY A 95 -6.72 21.15 3.45
CA GLY A 95 -5.27 21.08 3.72
C GLY A 95 -4.38 21.51 2.55
N GLY A 96 -4.91 21.56 1.32
CA GLY A 96 -4.18 21.99 0.13
C GLY A 96 -3.23 20.95 -0.47
N ALA A 97 -3.25 19.70 0.02
CA ALA A 97 -2.47 18.63 -0.59
C ALA A 97 -3.02 18.26 -1.97
N TYR A 98 -2.18 17.73 -2.86
CA TYR A 98 -2.67 17.24 -4.16
C TYR A 98 -3.55 15.99 -4.02
N GLY A 99 -3.21 15.10 -3.08
CA GLY A 99 -3.98 13.90 -2.81
C GLY A 99 -3.82 13.43 -1.37
N GLY A 100 -4.85 12.75 -0.87
CA GLY A 100 -4.84 12.13 0.45
C GLY A 100 -5.93 11.08 0.55
N GLY A 101 -5.64 9.94 1.17
CA GLY A 101 -6.58 8.84 1.18
C GLY A 101 -6.14 7.68 2.05
N ALA A 102 -6.96 6.63 2.05
CA ALA A 102 -6.71 5.38 2.75
C ALA A 102 -6.77 4.21 1.77
N TYR A 103 -6.09 3.13 2.12
CA TYR A 103 -6.08 1.88 1.36
C TYR A 103 -5.99 0.68 2.29
N SER A 104 -6.50 -0.45 1.81
CA SER A 104 -6.36 -1.75 2.47
C SER A 104 -5.61 -2.70 1.53
N ARG A 105 -4.44 -3.18 1.93
CA ARG A 105 -3.64 -4.16 1.19
C ARG A 105 -3.68 -5.50 1.89
N ALA A 106 -4.66 -6.32 1.53
CA ALA A 106 -4.94 -7.56 2.23
C ALA A 106 -3.85 -8.65 2.06
N LEU A 107 -3.09 -8.63 0.97
CA LEU A 107 -1.95 -9.55 0.78
C LEU A 107 -0.77 -9.21 1.68
N ASP A 108 -0.57 -7.92 1.95
CA ASP A 108 0.50 -7.43 2.82
C ASP A 108 0.04 -7.42 4.29
N GLY A 109 -1.26 -7.58 4.54
CA GLY A 109 -1.86 -7.51 5.87
C GLY A 109 -1.82 -6.12 6.45
N LEU A 110 -1.99 -5.07 5.63
CA LEU A 110 -1.83 -3.68 6.05
C LEU A 110 -3.05 -2.83 5.69
N PHE A 111 -3.37 -1.89 6.59
CA PHE A 111 -4.23 -0.75 6.29
C PHE A 111 -3.38 0.50 6.36
N GLY A 112 -3.44 1.33 5.32
CA GLY A 112 -2.58 2.50 5.22
C GLY A 112 -3.33 3.76 4.85
N PHE A 113 -2.70 4.88 5.18
CA PHE A 113 -3.06 6.22 4.83
C PHE A 113 -1.89 6.84 4.07
N TYR A 114 -2.20 7.77 3.18
CA TYR A 114 -1.18 8.52 2.47
C TYR A 114 -1.61 9.96 2.24
N SER A 115 -0.61 10.84 2.10
CA SER A 115 -0.75 12.15 1.49
C SER A 115 0.33 12.35 0.43
N TYR A 116 -0.02 13.09 -0.61
CA TYR A 116 0.80 13.28 -1.79
C TYR A 116 0.86 14.76 -2.14
N ARG A 117 2.09 15.29 -2.25
CA ARG A 117 2.38 16.73 -2.44
C ARG A 117 1.61 17.59 -1.44
N ASP A 118 1.85 17.31 -0.17
CA ASP A 118 1.15 17.87 0.96
C ASP A 118 1.93 19.05 1.56
N PRO A 119 1.36 20.26 1.71
CA PRO A 119 2.04 21.37 2.35
C PRO A 119 2.05 21.30 3.90
N ASN A 120 1.18 20.46 4.50
CA ASN A 120 0.87 20.49 5.94
C ASN A 120 1.00 19.10 6.61
N PRO A 121 2.21 18.50 6.69
CA PRO A 121 2.40 17.11 7.13
C PRO A 121 1.93 16.84 8.58
N GLN A 122 2.05 17.82 9.49
CA GLN A 122 1.63 17.66 10.89
C GLN A 122 0.11 17.57 11.02
N ASN A 123 -0.61 18.45 10.33
CA ASN A 123 -2.07 18.44 10.31
C ASN A 123 -2.57 17.12 9.71
N THR A 124 -1.96 16.71 8.60
CA THR A 124 -2.27 15.43 7.94
C THR A 124 -2.05 14.23 8.86
N LEU A 125 -0.93 14.15 9.58
CA LEU A 125 -0.69 13.07 10.52
C LEU A 125 -1.73 13.04 11.65
N SER A 126 -2.14 14.20 12.15
CA SER A 126 -3.24 14.32 13.12
C SER A 126 -4.56 13.80 12.57
N ILE A 127 -4.92 14.20 11.34
CA ILE A 127 -6.12 13.71 10.63
C ILE A 127 -6.07 12.19 10.45
N MET A 128 -4.93 11.63 10.02
CA MET A 128 -4.77 10.18 9.83
C MET A 128 -4.94 9.41 11.14
N ARG A 129 -4.37 9.90 12.24
CA ARG A 129 -4.54 9.29 13.58
C ARG A 129 -5.98 9.39 14.09
N GLY A 130 -6.67 10.48 13.78
CA GLY A 130 -8.07 10.68 14.15
C GLY A 130 -9.08 9.91 13.27
N ALA A 131 -8.68 9.48 12.07
CA ALA A 131 -9.57 8.90 11.07
C ALA A 131 -10.29 7.63 11.56
N GLY A 132 -9.60 6.79 12.34
CA GLY A 132 -10.19 5.58 12.92
C GLY A 132 -11.36 5.90 13.85
N GLN A 133 -11.15 6.84 14.78
CA GLN A 133 -12.18 7.26 15.73
C GLN A 133 -13.34 7.95 14.99
N TRP A 134 -13.03 8.82 14.03
CA TRP A 134 -14.03 9.47 13.19
C TRP A 134 -14.93 8.44 12.48
N ALA A 135 -14.36 7.35 11.95
CA ALA A 135 -15.14 6.30 11.28
C ALA A 135 -16.03 5.50 12.22
N VAL A 136 -15.62 5.30 13.47
CA VAL A 136 -16.43 4.64 14.51
C VAL A 136 -17.63 5.51 14.88
N ASP A 137 -17.40 6.80 15.10
CA ASP A 137 -18.43 7.75 15.54
C ASP A 137 -19.39 8.16 14.42
N LYS A 138 -18.97 7.99 13.15
CA LYS A 138 -19.79 8.37 12.00
C LYS A 138 -21.05 7.52 11.89
N SER A 139 -22.18 8.19 11.71
CA SER A 139 -23.42 7.58 11.23
C SER A 139 -23.39 7.43 9.71
N TRP A 140 -23.10 6.22 9.23
CA TRP A 140 -23.01 5.89 7.81
C TRP A 140 -24.39 5.77 7.16
N ALA A 141 -24.63 6.49 6.05
CA ALA A 141 -25.82 6.29 5.25
C ALA A 141 -25.69 5.01 4.41
N ASP A 142 -26.80 4.34 4.06
CA ASP A 142 -26.76 3.18 3.16
C ASP A 142 -26.15 3.54 1.81
N ARG A 143 -26.48 4.74 1.32
CA ARG A 143 -25.91 5.28 0.09
C ARG A 143 -24.38 5.40 0.14
N ASP A 144 -23.79 5.78 1.27
CA ASP A 144 -22.33 5.89 1.37
C ASP A 144 -21.67 4.51 1.20
N LEU A 145 -22.29 3.49 1.79
CA LEU A 145 -21.83 2.11 1.72
C LEU A 145 -21.94 1.54 0.30
N GLU A 146 -23.07 1.79 -0.38
CA GLU A 146 -23.27 1.40 -1.77
C GLU A 146 -22.30 2.10 -2.72
N GLU A 147 -22.07 3.41 -2.56
CA GLU A 147 -21.08 4.17 -3.33
C GLU A 147 -19.66 3.60 -3.13
N ALA A 148 -19.30 3.24 -1.89
CA ALA A 148 -18.01 2.61 -1.59
C ALA A 148 -17.87 1.24 -2.25
N LYS A 149 -18.92 0.40 -2.19
CA LYS A 149 -18.94 -0.90 -2.88
C LYS A 149 -18.78 -0.73 -4.39
N LEU A 150 -19.54 0.18 -5.01
CA LEU A 150 -19.43 0.48 -6.44
C LEU A 150 -18.00 0.89 -6.82
N SER A 151 -17.38 1.78 -6.04
CA SER A 151 -15.99 2.20 -6.28
C SER A 151 -15.00 1.03 -6.20
N ILE A 152 -15.21 0.08 -5.28
CA ILE A 152 -14.37 -1.14 -5.21
C ILE A 152 -14.59 -2.00 -6.45
N PHE A 153 -15.83 -2.28 -6.82
CA PHE A 153 -16.16 -3.14 -7.96
C PHE A 153 -15.67 -2.57 -9.30
N GLN A 154 -15.60 -1.24 -9.45
CA GLN A 154 -14.96 -0.62 -10.62
C GLN A 154 -13.51 -1.09 -10.82
N SER A 155 -12.77 -1.29 -9.73
CA SER A 155 -11.37 -1.76 -9.78
C SER A 155 -11.26 -3.28 -9.87
N VAL A 156 -12.12 -4.02 -9.16
CA VAL A 156 -12.10 -5.48 -9.12
C VAL A 156 -12.51 -6.07 -10.46
N ASP A 157 -13.47 -5.44 -11.14
CA ASP A 157 -14.05 -5.89 -12.41
C ASP A 157 -13.46 -5.18 -13.63
N ALA A 158 -12.39 -4.41 -13.43
CA ALA A 158 -11.69 -3.73 -14.51
C ALA A 158 -11.16 -4.77 -15.53
N PRO A 159 -11.26 -4.48 -16.84
CA PRO A 159 -10.70 -5.36 -17.87
C PRO A 159 -9.20 -5.51 -17.65
N ARG A 160 -8.71 -6.74 -17.78
CA ARG A 160 -7.29 -7.07 -17.58
C ARG A 160 -6.65 -7.40 -18.91
N SER A 161 -5.38 -7.06 -19.05
CA SER A 161 -4.59 -7.45 -20.21
C SER A 161 -4.21 -8.93 -20.13
N VAL A 162 -4.01 -9.56 -21.29
CA VAL A 162 -3.71 -11.00 -21.40
C VAL A 162 -2.48 -11.40 -20.57
N ASN A 163 -1.45 -10.56 -20.50
CA ASN A 163 -0.25 -10.84 -19.70
C ASN A 163 -0.50 -10.88 -18.18
N GLU A 164 -1.62 -10.36 -17.68
CA GLU A 164 -1.98 -10.35 -16.27
C GLU A 164 -2.85 -11.55 -15.86
N GLU A 165 -3.38 -12.28 -16.84
CA GLU A 165 -4.20 -13.47 -16.59
C GLU A 165 -3.41 -14.53 -15.84
N GLY A 166 -4.03 -15.14 -14.82
CA GLY A 166 -3.39 -16.14 -13.98
C GLY A 166 -2.29 -15.63 -13.03
N MET A 167 -1.80 -14.39 -13.18
CA MET A 167 -0.67 -13.88 -12.39
C MET A 167 -0.95 -13.81 -10.89
N GLY A 168 -2.19 -13.51 -10.47
CA GLY A 168 -2.56 -13.52 -9.05
C GLY A 168 -2.40 -14.90 -8.41
N ARG A 169 -2.72 -15.97 -9.15
CA ARG A 169 -2.50 -17.35 -8.71
C ARG A 169 -1.02 -17.72 -8.76
N PHE A 170 -0.32 -17.32 -9.82
CA PHE A 170 1.09 -17.63 -9.99
C PHE A 170 1.98 -16.94 -8.94
N LEU A 171 1.83 -15.64 -8.73
CA LEU A 171 2.68 -14.87 -7.81
C LEU A 171 2.27 -15.05 -6.35
N SER A 172 0.97 -15.01 -6.07
CA SER A 172 0.45 -14.90 -4.70
C SER A 172 -0.42 -16.08 -4.26
N GLY A 173 -0.60 -17.10 -5.10
CA GLY A 173 -1.41 -18.28 -4.77
C GLY A 173 -2.91 -18.03 -4.68
N ILE A 174 -3.41 -16.86 -5.10
CA ILE A 174 -4.83 -16.51 -5.01
C ILE A 174 -5.61 -17.28 -6.06
N THR A 175 -6.47 -18.20 -5.61
CA THR A 175 -7.34 -18.99 -6.49
C THR A 175 -8.60 -18.21 -6.85
N ASP A 176 -9.34 -18.68 -7.87
CA ASP A 176 -10.58 -18.03 -8.27
C ASP A 176 -11.69 -18.23 -7.24
N GLU A 177 -11.66 -19.33 -6.48
CA GLU A 177 -12.56 -19.55 -5.33
C GLU A 177 -12.30 -18.54 -4.21
N MET A 178 -11.03 -18.21 -3.93
CA MET A 178 -10.67 -17.17 -2.97
C MET A 178 -11.16 -15.79 -3.42
N LYS A 179 -11.02 -15.47 -4.71
CA LYS A 179 -11.55 -14.21 -5.27
C LYS A 179 -13.06 -14.14 -5.18
N GLN A 180 -13.75 -15.23 -5.53
CA GLN A 180 -15.20 -15.31 -5.49
C GLN A 180 -15.73 -15.17 -4.06
N THR A 181 -15.11 -15.86 -3.10
CA THR A 181 -15.44 -15.73 -1.67
C THR A 181 -15.28 -14.27 -1.21
N ARG A 182 -14.16 -13.63 -1.58
CA ARG A 182 -13.94 -12.22 -1.24
C ARG A 182 -14.93 -11.27 -1.92
N ARG A 183 -15.37 -11.60 -3.13
CA ARG A 183 -16.41 -10.87 -3.86
C ARG A 183 -17.74 -10.87 -3.10
N GLU A 184 -18.17 -12.04 -2.65
CA GLU A 184 -19.40 -12.21 -1.86
C GLU A 184 -19.31 -11.47 -0.53
N GLN A 185 -18.18 -11.59 0.17
CA GLN A 185 -17.92 -10.82 1.39
C GLN A 185 -17.98 -9.31 1.17
N LEU A 186 -17.48 -8.79 0.04
CA LEU A 186 -17.56 -7.37 -0.31
C LEU A 186 -19.00 -6.90 -0.55
N LEU A 187 -19.84 -7.73 -1.18
CA LEU A 187 -21.26 -7.44 -1.40
C LEU A 187 -22.02 -7.40 -0.08
N ASP A 188 -21.69 -8.31 0.85
CA ASP A 188 -22.41 -8.49 2.12
C ASP A 188 -21.91 -7.58 3.27
N VAL A 189 -20.91 -6.71 3.02
CA VAL A 189 -20.40 -5.80 4.06
C VAL A 189 -21.54 -4.94 4.62
N THR A 190 -21.60 -4.88 5.95
CA THR A 190 -22.52 -4.06 6.75
C THR A 190 -21.81 -2.87 7.41
N LYS A 191 -22.58 -1.85 7.83
CA LYS A 191 -22.05 -0.67 8.52
C LYS A 191 -21.44 -1.02 9.88
N GLU A 192 -22.04 -1.99 10.56
CA GLU A 192 -21.61 -2.49 11.86
C GLU A 192 -20.25 -3.16 11.74
N GLN A 193 -20.03 -3.97 10.70
CA GLN A 193 -18.72 -4.56 10.41
C GLN A 193 -17.67 -3.50 10.10
N VAL A 194 -18.02 -2.46 9.32
CA VAL A 194 -17.11 -1.34 9.02
C VAL A 194 -16.68 -0.64 10.32
N ARG A 195 -17.62 -0.32 11.21
CA ARG A 195 -17.32 0.27 12.53
C ARG A 195 -16.47 -0.66 13.40
N ALA A 196 -16.78 -1.95 13.41
CA ALA A 196 -16.05 -2.94 14.19
C ALA A 196 -14.58 -3.05 13.74
N VAL A 197 -14.31 -3.10 12.43
CA VAL A 197 -12.93 -3.15 11.93
C VAL A 197 -12.20 -1.81 12.11
N ALA A 198 -12.89 -0.67 12.02
CA ALA A 198 -12.30 0.63 12.34
C ALA A 198 -11.86 0.71 13.81
N GLN A 199 -12.72 0.27 14.74
CA GLN A 199 -12.37 0.21 16.16
C GLN A 199 -11.19 -0.74 16.39
N LYS A 200 -11.29 -1.98 15.92
CA LYS A 200 -10.32 -3.04 16.18
C LYS A 200 -8.93 -2.76 15.60
N TYR A 201 -8.86 -2.27 14.37
CA TYR A 201 -7.60 -2.15 13.64
C TYR A 201 -7.04 -0.73 13.62
N LEU A 202 -7.89 0.30 13.57
CA LEU A 202 -7.41 1.68 13.53
C LEU A 202 -7.29 2.26 14.94
N VAL A 203 -8.38 2.25 15.71
CA VAL A 203 -8.37 2.87 17.05
C VAL A 203 -7.52 2.07 18.03
N ASP A 204 -7.78 0.77 18.15
CA ASP A 204 -7.06 -0.07 19.10
C ASP A 204 -5.62 -0.35 18.64
N GLY A 205 -5.37 -0.41 17.32
CA GLY A 205 -4.01 -0.51 16.76
C GLY A 205 -3.15 0.71 17.10
N LEU A 206 -3.71 1.93 16.99
CA LEU A 206 -3.03 3.15 17.40
C LEU A 206 -2.78 3.21 18.92
N LYS A 207 -3.74 2.75 19.74
CA LYS A 207 -3.54 2.67 21.21
C LYS A 207 -2.42 1.72 21.62
N LYS A 208 -2.14 0.71 20.80
CA LYS A 208 -1.06 -0.26 21.00
C LYS A 208 0.27 0.18 20.39
N GLU A 209 0.33 1.37 19.79
CA GLU A 209 1.52 1.90 19.11
C GLU A 209 2.00 0.98 17.97
N GLU A 210 1.04 0.33 17.29
CA GLU A 210 1.32 -0.57 16.17
C GLU A 210 1.55 0.19 14.85
N GLU A 211 1.41 1.52 14.84
CA GLU A 211 1.55 2.29 13.61
C GLU A 211 2.99 2.38 13.12
N ARG A 212 3.12 2.45 11.80
CA ARG A 212 4.36 2.78 11.11
C ARG A 212 4.15 4.03 10.30
N VAL A 213 4.97 5.05 10.55
CA VAL A 213 4.84 6.36 9.91
C VAL A 213 6.08 6.62 9.07
N ALA A 214 5.92 7.12 7.85
CA ALA A 214 7.03 7.59 7.04
C ALA A 214 6.69 8.91 6.36
N PHE A 215 7.59 9.89 6.43
CA PHE A 215 7.45 11.19 5.76
C PHE A 215 8.70 11.55 4.96
N LEU A 216 8.51 12.21 3.83
CA LEU A 216 9.58 12.74 2.99
C LEU A 216 9.32 14.23 2.76
N GLY A 217 10.32 15.09 2.92
CA GLY A 217 10.18 16.53 2.64
C GLY A 217 11.25 17.39 3.29
N GLU A 218 11.10 18.71 3.22
CA GLU A 218 12.07 19.66 3.76
C GLU A 218 12.15 19.56 5.29
N LYS A 219 13.38 19.53 5.84
CA LYS A 219 13.60 19.65 7.29
C LYS A 219 13.47 21.12 7.69
N ARG A 220 12.35 21.48 8.32
CA ARG A 220 12.10 22.77 8.96
C ARG A 220 12.27 22.68 10.48
N ALA A 221 12.59 23.78 11.13
CA ALA A 221 12.73 23.83 12.60
C ALA A 221 11.46 23.42 13.36
N TRP A 222 10.28 23.59 12.74
CA TRP A 222 9.00 23.12 13.26
C TRP A 222 8.62 21.73 12.77
N SER A 223 9.27 21.20 11.73
CA SER A 223 8.95 19.87 11.21
C SER A 223 9.61 18.83 12.10
N ILE A 224 8.82 18.41 13.09
CA ILE A 224 8.97 17.16 13.84
C ILE A 224 10.04 17.22 14.95
N SER A 225 9.65 17.73 16.12
CA SER A 225 10.16 17.21 17.39
C SER A 225 9.21 16.09 17.83
N PHE A 226 9.67 14.84 17.81
CA PHE A 226 8.95 13.75 18.45
C PHE A 226 9.09 13.91 19.98
N GLU A 227 8.01 13.66 20.71
CA GLU A 227 7.92 13.86 22.17
C GLU A 227 8.81 12.89 22.99
N HIS A 228 9.47 11.94 22.31
CA HIS A 228 10.52 11.12 22.89
C HIS A 228 11.84 11.41 22.15
N GLU A 229 12.81 11.93 22.90
CA GLU A 229 14.22 11.99 22.51
C GLU A 229 14.70 10.57 22.16
N LEU A 230 14.73 10.28 20.87
CA LEU A 230 15.69 9.34 20.31
C LEU A 230 16.62 10.18 19.44
N ASP A 231 17.85 10.27 19.92
CA ASP A 231 18.97 10.95 19.29
C ASP A 231 19.13 10.48 17.83
N VAL A 232 19.84 11.24 17.00
CA VAL A 232 20.11 10.92 15.59
C VAL A 232 21.11 9.75 15.47
N GLY A 233 20.75 8.62 16.07
CA GLY A 233 21.47 7.35 16.15
C GLY A 233 20.55 6.13 15.97
N ASP A 234 19.23 6.29 16.04
CA ASP A 234 18.24 5.25 15.72
C ASP A 234 17.62 5.40 14.33
N TRP A 235 18.25 6.21 13.49
CA TRP A 235 17.87 6.44 12.11
C TRP A 235 18.91 5.79 11.21
N LEU A 236 18.51 4.82 10.38
CA LEU A 236 19.37 4.26 9.33
C LEU A 236 19.71 5.37 8.32
N TYR A 237 20.83 6.04 8.59
CA TYR A 237 21.46 7.00 7.70
C TYR A 237 22.43 6.23 6.81
N PHE A 238 22.20 6.30 5.50
CA PHE A 238 23.16 5.77 4.53
C PHE A 238 24.00 6.95 4.03
N GLU A 239 25.21 7.10 4.60
CA GLU A 239 26.27 7.89 3.96
C GLU A 239 26.67 7.16 2.67
N ASP A 240 26.74 7.88 1.55
CA ASP A 240 27.12 7.34 0.24
C ASP A 240 26.21 6.22 -0.32
N MET A 241 24.93 6.51 -0.49
CA MET A 241 24.05 5.75 -1.39
C MET A 241 24.48 5.97 -2.86
N GLY A 242 25.57 5.32 -3.26
CA GLY A 242 26.19 5.44 -4.57
C GLY A 242 25.23 5.17 -5.74
N ALA A 243 25.42 5.96 -6.81
CA ALA A 243 24.94 5.88 -8.21
C ALA A 243 23.48 5.49 -8.56
N TYR A 244 22.78 4.64 -7.81
CA TYR A 244 21.47 4.09 -8.21
C TYR A 244 20.26 4.89 -7.68
N THR A 245 20.50 6.01 -6.99
CA THR A 245 19.45 6.94 -6.55
C THR A 245 19.47 8.30 -7.28
N LYS A 246 20.28 8.45 -8.34
CA LYS A 246 20.02 9.53 -9.30
C LYS A 246 18.79 9.13 -10.10
N CYS A 247 17.67 9.84 -9.91
CA CYS A 247 16.60 9.87 -10.89
C CYS A 247 17.25 10.01 -12.27
N SER A 248 17.10 9.00 -13.11
CA SER A 248 17.51 9.09 -14.51
C SER A 248 16.65 10.17 -15.14
N ALA A 249 17.13 11.41 -15.13
CA ALA A 249 16.70 12.43 -16.06
C ALA A 249 17.18 11.97 -17.44
N THR A 250 16.36 11.19 -18.12
CA THR A 250 16.61 10.83 -19.50
C THR A 250 16.32 12.09 -20.33
N LYS A 251 17.28 12.52 -21.16
CA LYS A 251 17.12 13.64 -22.11
C LYS A 251 15.91 13.40 -23.02
N PHE A 252 14.76 13.92 -22.63
CA PHE A 252 13.60 14.07 -23.50
C PHE A 252 13.34 15.57 -23.65
N ASN A 253 13.34 16.07 -24.88
CA ASN A 253 13.20 17.49 -25.28
C ASN A 253 14.39 18.45 -25.08
N GLY A 254 15.64 17.97 -25.23
CA GLY A 254 16.72 18.85 -25.70
C GLY A 254 17.24 19.94 -24.74
N PHE A 255 17.15 19.75 -23.43
CA PHE A 255 17.88 20.57 -22.45
C PHE A 255 19.22 19.90 -22.06
N SER A 256 20.27 20.70 -21.82
CA SER A 256 21.60 20.23 -21.39
C SER A 256 21.68 20.05 -19.88
N ASP A 257 22.30 18.95 -19.44
CA ASP A 257 22.56 18.61 -18.02
C ASP A 257 23.89 19.23 -17.53
N ASP A 258 24.06 20.53 -17.70
CA ASP A 258 25.17 21.23 -17.07
C ASP A 258 24.68 21.82 -15.73
N HIS A 259 25.01 21.11 -14.65
CA HIS A 259 24.87 21.61 -13.28
C HIS A 259 26.27 21.94 -12.75
N ASP A 260 26.59 23.24 -12.64
CA ASP A 260 27.58 23.76 -11.68
C ASP A 260 27.05 23.62 -10.25
#